data_AF-A0A0F9H644-F1
#
_entry.id   AF-A0A0F9H644-F1
#
_cell.length_a   1.000
_cell.length_b   1.000
_cell.length_c   1.000
_cell.angle_alpha   90.00
_cell.angle_beta   90.00
_cell.angle_gamma   90.00
#
_symmetry.space_group_name_H-M   'P 1'
#
loop_
_entity.id
_entity.type
_entity.pdbx_description
1 polymer ?
#
loop_
_entity_poly.entity_id
_entity_poly.type
_entity_poly.pdbx_seq_one_letter_code
_entity_poly.pdbx_strand_id
1 'polypeptide(L)' 'KAYFKAQAICLEPVYKYGGAFQHHHGVGRIYAMQMPRQWGEGGFEALRAIKDALDPNNIMNPGNLGFGVK' A
#
# COMPACT_ATOMS: atom_id res chain seq x y z
N LYS A 1 16.41 -6.73 -7.71
CA LYS A 1 15.84 -7.97 -7.12
C LYS A 1 16.24 -8.15 -5.64
N ALA A 2 17.54 -8.05 -5.29
CA ALA A 2 17.99 -8.17 -3.90
C ALA A 2 17.30 -7.19 -2.93
N TYR A 3 17.11 -5.93 -3.33
CA TYR A 3 16.38 -4.91 -2.55
C TYR A 3 15.00 -5.38 -2.09
N PHE A 4 14.12 -5.77 -3.02
CA PHE A 4 12.76 -6.21 -2.68
C PHE A 4 12.74 -7.52 -1.89
N LYS A 5 13.73 -8.40 -2.10
CA LYS A 5 13.88 -9.61 -1.27
C LYS A 5 14.22 -9.25 0.17
N ALA A 6 15.19 -8.35 0.38
CA ALA A 6 15.54 -7.86 1.72
C ALA A 6 14.36 -7.15 2.38
N GLN A 7 13.64 -6.32 1.63
CA GLN A 7 12.43 -5.65 2.09
C GLN A 7 11.38 -6.67 2.57
N ALA A 8 11.07 -7.70 1.78
CA ALA A 8 10.12 -8.74 2.17
C ALA A 8 10.55 -9.46 3.46
N ILE A 9 11.84 -9.80 3.59
CA ILE A 9 12.41 -10.42 4.80
C ILE A 9 12.19 -9.54 6.03
N CYS A 10 12.36 -8.21 5.91
CA CYS A 10 12.12 -7.27 7.00
C CYS A 10 10.64 -7.08 7.33
N LEU A 11 9.74 -7.15 6.34
CA LEU A 11 8.31 -6.92 6.52
C LEU A 11 7.58 -8.10 7.16
N GLU A 12 7.98 -9.34 6.88
CA GLU A 12 7.33 -10.53 7.44
C GLU A 12 7.23 -10.52 8.98
N PRO A 13 8.30 -10.29 9.76
CA PRO A 13 8.20 -10.25 11.21
C PRO A 13 7.32 -9.09 11.70
N VAL A 14 7.31 -7.95 10.99
CA VAL A 14 6.44 -6.82 11.35
C VAL A 14 4.98 -7.26 11.36
N TYR A 15 4.52 -7.90 10.29
CA TYR A 15 3.15 -8.43 10.25
C TYR A 15 2.91 -9.55 11.25
N LYS A 16 3.88 -10.47 11.41
CA LYS A 16 3.76 -11.60 12.34
C LYS A 16 3.50 -11.14 13.78
N TYR A 17 4.10 -10.03 14.20
CA TYR A 17 3.94 -9.48 15.54
C TYR A 17 2.94 -8.32 15.61
N GLY A 18 2.13 -8.09 14.57
CA GLY A 18 1.07 -7.09 14.56
C GLY A 18 1.53 -5.62 14.44
N GLY A 19 2.77 -5.39 13.98
CA GLY A 19 3.29 -4.05 13.73
C GLY A 19 2.76 -3.44 12.43
N ALA A 20 2.80 -2.11 12.34
CA ALA A 20 2.58 -1.37 11.10
C ALA A 20 3.90 -1.23 10.33
N PHE A 21 3.89 -1.51 9.02
CA PHE A 21 5.13 -1.45 8.23
C PHE A 21 5.65 -0.02 7.98
N GLN A 22 4.82 1.00 8.21
CA GLN A 22 5.22 2.40 8.21
C GLN A 22 4.67 3.10 9.45
N HIS A 23 5.50 4.00 9.99
CA HIS A 23 5.08 4.91 11.04
C HIS A 23 4.80 6.32 10.48
N HIS A 24 5.71 6.88 9.69
CA HIS A 24 5.57 8.26 9.16
C HIS A 24 6.14 8.48 7.75
N HIS A 25 7.01 7.62 7.22
CA HIS A 25 7.59 7.81 5.88
C HIS A 25 6.56 7.67 4.75
N GLY A 26 5.41 7.05 5.04
CA GLY A 26 4.39 6.76 4.06
C GLY A 26 4.74 5.56 3.18
N VAL A 27 3.82 5.27 2.26
CA VAL A 27 3.81 4.02 1.49
C VAL A 27 4.46 4.22 0.11
N GLY A 28 4.09 5.32 -0.57
CA GLY A 28 4.53 5.57 -1.94
C GLY A 28 4.15 4.43 -2.89
N ARG A 29 4.93 4.32 -3.98
CA ARG A 29 4.83 3.18 -4.91
C ARG A 29 5.60 1.95 -4.43
N ILE A 30 6.65 2.17 -3.65
CA ILE A 30 7.56 1.09 -3.20
C ILE A 30 6.81 0.10 -2.31
N TYR A 31 5.92 0.58 -1.44
CA TYR A 31 5.15 -0.28 -0.54
C TYR A 31 3.68 -0.43 -0.96
N ALA A 32 3.30 0.02 -2.16
CA ALA A 32 1.93 -0.03 -2.66
C ALA A 32 1.28 -1.43 -2.53
N MET A 33 2.04 -2.47 -2.86
CA MET A 33 1.61 -3.87 -2.80
C MET A 33 1.33 -4.38 -1.38
N GLN A 34 1.74 -3.63 -0.35
CA GLN A 34 1.55 -3.99 1.05
C GLN A 34 0.21 -3.48 1.60
N MET A 35 -0.46 -2.56 0.91
CA MET A 35 -1.67 -1.91 1.40
C MET A 35 -2.83 -2.88 1.64
N PRO A 36 -3.15 -3.84 0.75
CA PRO A 36 -4.20 -4.83 1.02
C PRO A 36 -3.92 -5.67 2.27
N ARG A 37 -2.64 -6.00 2.54
CA ARG A 37 -2.24 -6.77 3.72
C ARG A 37 -2.34 -5.95 5.00
N GLN A 38 -1.92 -4.68 4.97
CA GLN A 38 -1.92 -3.80 6.14
C GLN A 38 -3.32 -3.35 6.57
N TRP A 39 -4.21 -3.09 5.60
CA TRP A 39 -5.55 -2.56 5.86
C TRP A 39 -6.64 -3.64 5.79
N GLY A 40 -6.30 -4.85 5.36
CA GLY A 40 -7.26 -5.87 4.98
C GLY A 40 -8.04 -5.48 3.71
N GLU A 41 -8.78 -6.45 3.17
CA GLU A 41 -9.53 -6.26 1.93
C GLU A 41 -10.58 -5.14 2.07
N GLY A 42 -11.43 -5.18 3.10
CA GLY A 42 -12.47 -4.17 3.30
C GLY A 42 -11.92 -2.75 3.54
N GLY A 43 -10.83 -2.62 4.30
CA GLY A 43 -10.19 -1.31 4.55
C GLY A 43 -9.57 -0.73 3.28
N PHE A 44 -8.92 -1.58 2.48
CA PHE A 44 -8.37 -1.17 1.20
C PHE A 44 -9.45 -0.77 0.19
N GLU A 45 -10.57 -1.50 0.15
CA GLU A 45 -11.72 -1.17 -0.69
C GLU A 45 -12.37 0.17 -0.32
N ALA A 46 -12.50 0.47 0.96
CA ALA A 46 -12.98 1.78 1.41
C ALA A 46 -12.08 2.92 0.92
N LEU A 47 -10.75 2.74 1.01
CA LEU A 47 -9.78 3.72 0.50
C LEU A 47 -9.88 3.88 -1.03
N ARG A 48 -10.07 2.77 -1.75
CA ARG A 48 -10.26 2.79 -3.21
C ARG A 48 -11.54 3.52 -3.61
N ALA A 49 -12.65 3.28 -2.92
CA ALA A 49 -13.92 3.97 -3.16
C ALA A 49 -13.78 5.50 -2.97
N ILE A 50 -13.05 5.94 -1.94
CA ILE A 50 -12.77 7.37 -1.74
C ILE A 50 -11.91 7.92 -2.89
N LYS A 51 -10.86 7.19 -3.29
CA LYS A 51 -9.99 7.58 -4.42
C LYS A 51 -10.78 7.76 -5.71
N ASP A 52 -11.64 6.81 -6.05
CA ASP A 52 -12.42 6.83 -7.29
C ASP A 52 -13.48 7.93 -7.30
N ALA A 53 -14.08 8.25 -6.13
CA ALA A 53 -15.01 9.36 -6.00
C ALA A 53 -14.34 10.73 -6.16
N LEU A 54 -13.11 10.89 -5.65
CA LEU A 54 -12.37 12.17 -5.69
C LEU A 54 -11.56 12.36 -6.97
N ASP A 55 -11.11 11.27 -7.62
CA ASP A 55 -10.26 11.32 -8.80
C ASP A 55 -10.64 10.23 -9.82
N PRO A 56 -11.83 10.35 -10.44
CA PRO A 56 -12.34 9.33 -11.37
C PRO A 56 -11.45 9.16 -12.61
N ASN A 57 -10.65 10.16 -12.96
CA ASN A 57 -9.71 10.12 -14.09
C ASN A 57 -8.30 9.66 -13.71
N ASN A 58 -8.07 9.36 -12.43
CA ASN A 58 -6.79 8.90 -11.90
C ASN A 58 -5.60 9.82 -12.27
N ILE A 59 -5.74 11.13 -12.06
CA ILE A 59 -4.70 12.13 -12.34
C ILE A 59 -3.77 12.31 -11.13
N MET A 60 -4.32 12.24 -9.92
CA MET A 60 -3.61 12.48 -8.67
C MET A 60 -2.78 11.27 -8.26
N ASN A 61 -1.51 11.29 -8.67
CA ASN A 61 -0.44 10.38 -8.23
C ASN A 61 -0.72 8.87 -8.47
N PRO A 62 -0.85 8.43 -9.73
CA PRO A 62 -1.20 7.04 -10.08
C PRO A 62 -0.20 6.02 -9.53
N GLY A 63 -0.70 4.85 -9.12
CA GLY A 63 0.11 3.76 -8.58
C GLY A 63 0.54 3.93 -7.12
N ASN A 64 0.32 5.10 -6.51
CA ASN A 64 0.56 5.28 -5.08
C ASN A 64 -0.52 4.55 -4.27
N LEU A 65 -0.15 4.10 -3.06
CA LEU A 65 -1.02 3.32 -2.17
C LEU A 65 -1.58 2.02 -2.77
N GLY A 66 -1.13 1.59 -3.95
CA GLY A 66 -1.64 0.39 -4.60
C GLY A 66 -2.92 0.62 -5.39
N PHE A 67 -3.38 1.86 -5.54
CA PHE A 67 -4.43 2.17 -6.51
C PHE A 67 -3.83 2.01 -7.91
N GLY A 68 -4.44 1.16 -8.73
CA GLY A 68 -3.92 0.78 -10.04
C GLY A 68 -3.54 1.98 -10.93
N VAL A 69 -2.69 1.73 -11.91
CA VAL A 69 -2.42 2.69 -12.99
C VAL A 69 -3.40 2.33 -14.10
N LYS A 70 -4.19 3.31 -14.57
CA LYS A 70 -5.06 3.12 -15.74
C LYS A 70 -4.21 3.02 -17.00
#